data_AF-A0A225E8D2-F1
#
_entry.id   AF-A0A225E8D2-F1
#
_cell.length_a   1.000
_cell.length_b   1.000
_cell.length_c   1.000
_cell.angle_alpha   90.00
_cell.angle_beta   90.00
_cell.angle_gamma   90.00
#
_symmetry.space_group_name_H-M   'P 1'
#
loop_
_entity.id
_entity.type
_entity.pdbx_description
1 polymer ?
#
loop_
_entity_poly.entity_id
_entity_poly.type
_entity_poly.pdbx_seq_one_letter_code
_entity_poly.pdbx_strand_id
1 'polypeptide(L)'
;MLRAAFEQQALDVAGPVIAFDPESALEAAVKLARACWWMVTFEDKTGVPLASGSEPQSPADHLSADVCFRFLPAVYRRARSRDPGHPLTLELTSLLRRWPLSDVLADLDDGPTTPLEFGGHPGLQQLYAERLARTGRPTWVPATGPAREWVDRVFHELGKPVPVSLKENSVV
;
A
#
# COMPACT_ATOMS: atom_id res chain seq x y z
N MET A 1 0.14 10.77 19.26
CA MET A 1 -0.11 11.25 17.88
C MET A 1 -0.55 10.11 16.95
N LEU A 2 0.25 9.04 16.77
CA LEU A 2 -0.11 7.92 15.88
C LEU A 2 -1.47 7.27 16.21
N ARG A 3 -1.74 6.99 17.49
CA ARG A 3 -3.03 6.48 17.95
C ARG A 3 -4.22 7.37 17.55
N ALA A 4 -4.12 8.68 17.80
CA ALA A 4 -5.20 9.61 17.45
C ALA A 4 -5.42 9.69 15.93
N ALA A 5 -4.34 9.65 15.13
CA ALA A 5 -4.44 9.62 13.67
C ALA A 5 -5.06 8.31 13.15
N PHE A 6 -4.77 7.18 13.81
CA PHE A 6 -5.42 5.91 13.56
C PHE A 6 -6.90 5.95 13.91
N GLU A 7 -7.26 6.44 15.10
CA GLU A 7 -8.66 6.54 15.56
C GLU A 7 -9.49 7.36 14.58
N GLN A 8 -8.95 8.50 14.10
CA GLN A 8 -9.61 9.30 13.07
C GLN A 8 -9.81 8.52 11.76
N GLN A 9 -8.78 7.82 11.30
CA GLN A 9 -8.84 7.05 10.06
C GLN A 9 -9.77 5.83 10.17
N ALA A 10 -9.85 5.20 11.34
CA ALA A 10 -10.69 4.03 11.57
C ALA A 10 -12.18 4.36 11.46
N LEU A 11 -12.58 5.61 11.67
CA LEU A 11 -13.97 6.07 11.45
C LEU A 11 -14.41 5.96 9.99
N ASP A 12 -13.46 6.02 9.05
CA ASP A 12 -13.72 5.94 7.62
C ASP A 12 -13.70 4.49 7.09
N VAL A 13 -13.43 3.50 7.95
CA VAL A 13 -13.38 2.08 7.56
C VAL A 13 -14.67 1.39 7.99
N ALA A 14 -15.44 0.89 7.02
CA ALA A 14 -16.68 0.17 7.29
C ALA A 14 -16.44 -1.22 7.94
N GLY A 15 -17.44 -1.74 8.64
CA GLY A 15 -17.42 -3.11 9.17
C GLY A 15 -16.91 -3.22 10.61
N PRO A 16 -16.35 -4.38 10.99
CA PRO A 16 -15.85 -4.62 12.35
C PRO A 16 -14.79 -3.61 12.80
N VAL A 17 -14.69 -3.39 14.11
CA VAL A 17 -13.67 -2.50 14.67
C VAL A 17 -12.29 -3.14 14.50
N ILE A 18 -11.35 -2.39 13.95
CA ILE A 18 -9.94 -2.77 13.85
C ILE A 18 -9.18 -2.19 15.04
N ALA A 19 -8.45 -3.04 15.76
CA ALA A 19 -7.61 -2.60 16.86
C ALA A 19 -6.40 -1.82 16.36
N PHE A 20 -5.96 -0.82 17.14
CA PHE A 20 -4.69 -0.13 16.88
C PHE A 20 -3.52 -1.03 17.27
N ASP A 21 -2.62 -1.28 16.32
CA ASP A 21 -1.35 -1.94 16.55
C ASP A 21 -0.20 -0.92 16.65
N PRO A 22 0.35 -0.65 17.86
CA PRO A 22 1.37 0.36 18.04
C PRO A 22 2.70 0.00 17.38
N GLU A 23 3.01 -1.29 17.24
CA GLU A 23 4.27 -1.75 16.66
C GLU A 23 4.33 -1.45 15.16
N SER A 24 3.30 -1.86 14.40
CA SER A 24 3.18 -1.56 12.97
C SER A 24 3.14 -0.05 12.71
N ALA A 25 2.42 0.72 13.54
CA ALA A 25 2.35 2.17 13.39
C ALA A 25 3.72 2.84 13.61
N LEU A 26 4.46 2.41 14.64
CA LEU A 26 5.79 2.95 14.94
C LEU A 26 6.79 2.57 13.85
N GLU A 27 6.80 1.30 13.42
CA GLU A 27 7.66 0.83 12.35
C GLU A 27 7.43 1.62 11.05
N ALA A 28 6.16 1.86 10.71
CA ALA A 28 5.78 2.64 9.55
C ALA A 28 6.24 4.10 9.66
N ALA A 29 6.10 4.73 10.84
CA ALA A 29 6.56 6.08 11.09
C ALA A 29 8.09 6.21 10.95
N VAL A 30 8.85 5.24 11.49
CA VAL A 30 10.31 5.21 11.39
C VAL A 30 10.75 5.06 9.93
N LYS A 31 10.12 4.16 9.17
CA LYS A 31 10.44 3.97 7.75
C LYS A 31 10.10 5.20 6.90
N LEU A 32 8.97 5.86 7.15
CA LEU A 32 8.63 7.13 6.49
C LEU A 32 9.67 8.21 6.81
N ALA A 33 10.03 8.38 8.09
CA ALA A 33 11.03 9.36 8.50
C ALA A 33 12.40 9.10 7.84
N ARG A 34 12.83 7.84 7.79
CA ARG A 34 14.08 7.43 7.12
C ARG A 34 14.03 7.69 5.62
N ALA A 35 12.92 7.37 4.96
CA ALA A 35 12.75 7.63 3.53
C ALA A 35 12.82 9.14 3.23
N CYS A 36 12.18 9.97 4.06
CA CYS A 36 12.26 11.43 3.95
C CYS A 36 13.69 11.94 4.18
N TRP A 37 14.40 11.41 5.18
CA TRP A 37 15.79 11.78 5.42
C TRP A 37 16.70 11.40 4.24
N TRP A 38 16.53 10.19 3.70
CA TRP A 38 17.31 9.73 2.56
C TRP A 38 17.02 10.52 1.28
N MET A 39 15.81 11.05 1.12
CA MET A 39 15.51 12.03 0.06
C MET A 39 16.29 13.34 0.21
N VAL A 40 16.59 13.78 1.44
CA VAL A 40 17.41 14.96 1.70
C VAL A 40 18.88 14.65 1.43
N THR A 41 19.36 13.49 1.88
CA THR A 41 20.74 13.01 1.67
C THR A 41 20.88 12.14 0.43
N PHE A 42 20.12 12.41 -0.63
CA PHE A 42 19.95 11.50 -1.77
C PHE A 42 21.24 11.20 -2.54
N GLU A 43 22.26 12.04 -2.45
CA GLU A 43 23.56 11.76 -3.09
C GLU A 43 24.32 10.65 -2.36
N ASP A 44 24.02 10.44 -1.08
CA ASP A 44 24.54 9.32 -0.30
C ASP A 44 23.72 8.06 -0.58
N LYS A 45 24.37 7.09 -1.21
CA LYS A 45 23.77 5.79 -1.56
C LYS A 45 23.80 4.77 -0.42
N THR A 46 24.37 5.12 0.73
CA THR A 46 24.61 4.20 1.87
C THR A 46 23.47 4.18 2.91
N GLY A 47 22.26 4.61 2.51
CA GLY A 47 21.11 4.66 3.40
C GLY A 47 20.75 3.32 4.04
N VAL A 48 20.10 3.39 5.20
CA VAL A 48 19.64 2.21 5.94
C VAL A 48 18.48 1.54 5.17
N PRO A 49 18.47 0.20 5.04
CA PRO A 49 17.38 -0.53 4.38
C PRO A 49 16.01 -0.19 4.97
N LEU A 50 15.05 0.09 4.10
CA LEU A 50 13.65 0.40 4.45
C LEU A 50 12.77 -0.84 4.35
N ALA A 51 13.12 -1.76 3.45
CA ALA A 51 12.37 -2.97 3.19
C ALA A 51 12.66 -4.10 4.22
N SER A 52 13.46 -3.86 5.25
CA SER A 52 13.55 -4.78 6.39
C SER A 52 12.26 -4.75 7.23
N GLY A 53 12.06 -5.78 8.07
CA GLY A 53 10.93 -5.88 9.00
C GLY A 53 9.74 -6.70 8.49
N SER A 54 8.73 -6.83 9.34
CA SER A 54 7.62 -7.78 9.18
C SER A 54 6.68 -7.40 8.05
N GLU A 55 6.12 -8.43 7.40
CA GLU A 55 4.98 -8.28 6.49
C GLU A 55 3.68 -8.18 7.31
N PRO A 56 2.67 -7.42 6.85
CA PRO A 56 1.39 -7.36 7.54
C PRO A 56 0.73 -8.75 7.56
N GLN A 57 0.34 -9.19 8.75
CA GLN A 57 -0.33 -10.48 8.99
C GLN A 57 -1.81 -10.28 9.37
N SER A 58 -2.19 -9.08 9.80
CA SER A 58 -3.53 -8.79 10.31
C SER A 58 -4.13 -7.50 9.73
N PRO A 59 -5.47 -7.33 9.82
CA PRO A 59 -6.12 -6.05 9.50
C PRO A 59 -5.58 -4.88 10.32
N ALA A 60 -5.21 -5.13 11.58
CA ALA A 60 -4.64 -4.12 12.48
C ALA A 60 -3.29 -3.61 11.97
N ASP A 61 -2.43 -4.51 11.49
CA ASP A 61 -1.11 -4.17 10.96
C ASP A 61 -1.27 -3.23 9.76
N HIS A 62 -2.14 -3.61 8.81
CA HIS A 62 -2.41 -2.82 7.60
C HIS A 62 -2.90 -1.42 7.95
N LEU A 63 -3.96 -1.30 8.74
CA LEU A 63 -4.55 0.01 9.03
C LEU A 63 -3.64 0.89 9.90
N SER A 64 -2.92 0.28 10.85
CA SER A 64 -1.99 1.00 11.74
C SER A 64 -0.78 1.53 11.00
N ALA A 65 -0.21 0.75 10.07
CA ALA A 65 0.88 1.21 9.21
C ALA A 65 0.43 2.24 8.18
N ASP A 66 -0.79 2.10 7.63
CA ASP A 66 -1.33 2.99 6.60
C ASP A 66 -1.40 4.45 7.04
N VAL A 67 -1.56 4.71 8.34
CA VAL A 67 -1.51 6.05 8.93
C VAL A 67 -0.28 6.83 8.46
N CYS A 68 0.86 6.16 8.31
CA CYS A 68 2.12 6.74 7.82
C CYS A 68 2.40 6.37 6.35
N PHE A 69 2.19 5.12 5.96
CA PHE A 69 2.58 4.64 4.63
C PHE A 69 1.78 5.25 3.49
N ARG A 70 0.58 5.78 3.72
CA ARG A 70 -0.15 6.58 2.72
C ARG A 70 0.63 7.80 2.19
N PHE A 71 1.69 8.23 2.88
CA PHE A 71 2.56 9.33 2.45
C PHE A 71 3.78 8.86 1.63
N LEU A 72 4.18 7.58 1.72
CA LEU A 72 5.31 7.03 0.96
C LEU A 72 5.16 7.14 -0.57
N PRO A 73 3.96 7.00 -1.19
CA PRO A 73 3.79 7.23 -2.63
C PRO A 73 4.35 8.56 -3.13
N ALA A 74 4.22 9.64 -2.34
CA ALA A 74 4.76 10.94 -2.70
C ALA A 74 6.29 10.98 -2.62
N VAL A 75 6.87 10.31 -1.63
CA VAL A 75 8.33 10.16 -1.48
C VAL A 75 8.89 9.34 -2.65
N TYR A 76 8.24 8.22 -2.97
CA TYR A 76 8.60 7.35 -4.09
C TYR A 76 8.59 8.09 -5.42
N ARG A 77 7.53 8.83 -5.74
CA ARG A 77 7.47 9.60 -7.00
C ARG A 77 8.63 10.57 -7.15
N ARG A 78 9.02 11.25 -6.06
CA ARG A 78 10.16 12.17 -6.05
C ARG A 78 11.51 11.45 -6.20
N ALA A 79 11.67 10.31 -5.53
CA ALA A 79 12.87 9.47 -5.66
C ALA A 79 13.03 8.97 -7.10
N ARG A 80 11.96 8.36 -7.65
CA ARG A 80 11.93 7.82 -9.02
C ARG A 80 12.19 8.91 -10.06
N SER A 81 11.60 10.10 -9.91
CA SER A 81 11.83 11.19 -10.87
C SER A 81 13.27 11.70 -10.90
N ARG A 82 14.00 11.54 -9.78
CA ARG A 82 15.40 11.98 -9.68
C ARG A 82 16.35 10.91 -10.22
N ASP A 83 16.18 9.66 -9.79
CA ASP A 83 16.94 8.51 -10.29
C ASP A 83 16.14 7.21 -10.03
N PRO A 84 15.56 6.60 -11.08
CA PRO A 84 14.84 5.33 -10.96
C PRO A 84 15.70 4.17 -10.44
N GLY A 85 17.01 4.20 -10.70
CA GLY A 85 17.96 3.16 -10.27
C GLY A 85 18.55 3.42 -8.89
N HIS A 86 18.17 4.51 -8.22
CA HIS A 86 18.70 4.85 -6.90
C HIS A 86 18.28 3.80 -5.84
N PRO A 87 19.16 3.41 -4.91
CA PRO A 87 18.82 2.46 -3.85
C PRO A 87 17.55 2.81 -3.07
N LEU A 88 17.32 4.10 -2.76
CA LEU A 88 16.07 4.56 -2.14
C LEU A 88 14.82 4.22 -2.98
N THR A 89 14.88 4.39 -4.30
CA THR A 89 13.76 4.09 -5.20
C THR A 89 13.45 2.59 -5.17
N LEU A 90 14.49 1.75 -5.18
CA LEU A 90 14.36 0.30 -5.12
C LEU A 90 13.81 -0.18 -3.76
N GLU A 91 14.33 0.37 -2.67
CA GLU A 91 13.86 0.10 -1.31
C GLU A 91 12.40 0.52 -1.09
N LEU A 92 12.01 1.70 -1.60
CA LEU A 92 10.62 2.15 -1.56
C LEU A 92 9.71 1.25 -2.39
N THR A 93 10.16 0.80 -3.57
CA THR A 93 9.40 -0.14 -4.41
C THR A 93 9.15 -1.45 -3.67
N SER A 94 10.19 -2.03 -3.06
CA SER A 94 10.09 -3.28 -2.30
C SER A 94 9.21 -3.12 -1.05
N LEU A 95 9.37 -2.03 -0.31
CA LEU A 95 8.54 -1.75 0.86
C LEU A 95 7.07 -1.62 0.47
N LEU A 96 6.78 -0.77 -0.51
CA LEU A 96 5.42 -0.47 -0.92
C LEU A 96 4.68 -1.73 -1.41
N ARG A 97 5.31 -2.58 -2.23
CA ARG A 97 4.69 -3.83 -2.71
C ARG A 97 4.29 -4.81 -1.60
N ARG A 98 4.92 -4.74 -0.43
CA ARG A 98 4.55 -5.55 0.75
C ARG A 98 3.39 -4.97 1.55
N TRP A 99 3.03 -3.71 1.32
CA TRP A 99 1.99 -2.98 2.05
C TRP A 99 0.88 -2.50 1.11
N PRO A 100 0.06 -3.43 0.57
CA PRO A 100 -0.81 -3.16 -0.56
C PRO A 100 -1.89 -2.10 -0.29
N LEU A 101 -2.35 -2.00 0.96
CA LEU A 101 -3.34 -0.99 1.33
C LEU A 101 -2.84 0.43 1.07
N SER A 102 -1.56 0.70 1.33
CA SER A 102 -0.94 2.01 1.14
C SER A 102 -0.38 2.20 -0.27
N ASP A 103 0.09 1.12 -0.89
CA ASP A 103 0.79 1.15 -2.18
C ASP A 103 -0.10 1.22 -3.41
N VAL A 104 -1.37 0.84 -3.30
CA VAL A 104 -2.35 1.09 -4.37
C VAL A 104 -2.42 2.58 -4.79
N LEU A 105 -1.86 3.49 -3.97
CA LEU A 105 -1.70 4.93 -4.23
C LEU A 105 -0.37 5.33 -4.91
N ALA A 106 0.65 4.46 -4.93
CA ALA A 106 1.90 4.71 -5.63
C ALA A 106 1.79 4.32 -7.10
N ASP A 107 2.74 4.77 -7.92
CA ASP A 107 2.77 4.45 -9.34
C ASP A 107 3.82 3.37 -9.68
N LEU A 108 3.76 2.21 -9.01
CA LEU A 108 4.58 1.01 -9.28
C LEU A 108 4.06 0.12 -10.39
N ASP A 109 4.89 -0.25 -11.36
CA ASP A 109 4.48 -1.13 -12.47
C ASP A 109 4.16 -2.56 -11.97
N ASP A 110 4.96 -3.06 -11.04
CA ASP A 110 4.79 -4.38 -10.45
C ASP A 110 3.62 -4.45 -9.44
N GLY A 111 3.01 -5.62 -9.37
CA GLY A 111 1.95 -5.93 -8.40
C GLY A 111 2.46 -6.19 -6.98
N PRO A 112 1.52 -6.28 -6.01
CA PRO A 112 1.83 -6.54 -4.60
C PRO A 112 2.48 -7.91 -4.40
N THR A 113 3.29 -8.04 -3.35
CA THR A 113 3.95 -9.29 -2.95
C THR A 113 3.27 -9.98 -1.77
N THR A 114 2.36 -9.29 -1.08
CA THR A 114 1.54 -9.86 0.00
C THR A 114 0.09 -10.07 -0.47
N PRO A 115 -0.66 -11.00 0.16
CA PRO A 115 -2.05 -11.26 -0.20
C PRO A 115 -2.94 -10.02 -0.07
N LEU A 116 -3.88 -9.86 -1.01
CA LEU A 116 -4.85 -8.75 -1.05
C LEU A 116 -6.12 -9.02 -0.24
N GLU A 117 -6.09 -10.00 0.65
CA GLU A 117 -7.27 -10.38 1.44
C GLU A 117 -7.43 -9.55 2.71
N PHE A 118 -6.37 -8.88 3.18
CA PHE A 118 -6.37 -8.03 4.39
C PHE A 118 -6.97 -8.72 5.62
N GLY A 119 -6.61 -10.00 5.83
CA GLY A 119 -7.17 -10.83 6.91
C GLY A 119 -8.67 -11.09 6.79
N GLY A 120 -9.26 -10.90 5.61
CA GLY A 120 -10.69 -11.04 5.35
C GLY A 120 -11.54 -9.85 5.81
N HIS A 121 -10.92 -8.70 6.15
CA HIS A 121 -11.66 -7.56 6.67
C HIS A 121 -12.41 -6.81 5.55
N PRO A 122 -13.76 -6.80 5.53
CA PRO A 122 -14.54 -6.26 4.42
C PRO A 122 -14.31 -4.76 4.20
N GLY A 123 -14.17 -3.98 5.29
CA GLY A 123 -13.89 -2.55 5.18
C GLY A 123 -12.53 -2.22 4.56
N LEU A 124 -11.51 -3.07 4.78
CA LEU A 124 -10.19 -2.84 4.19
C LEU A 124 -10.18 -3.26 2.72
N GLN A 125 -10.89 -4.33 2.38
CA GLN A 125 -11.10 -4.74 0.99
C GLN A 125 -11.85 -3.67 0.19
N GLN A 126 -12.91 -3.10 0.76
CA GLN A 126 -13.62 -1.96 0.17
C GLN A 126 -12.71 -0.73 0.02
N LEU A 127 -12.02 -0.31 1.09
CA LEU A 127 -11.10 0.83 1.05
C LEU A 127 -9.99 0.64 0.01
N TYR A 128 -9.46 -0.57 -0.10
CA TYR A 128 -8.49 -0.92 -1.14
C TYR A 128 -9.08 -0.78 -2.55
N ALA A 129 -10.28 -1.33 -2.79
CA ALA A 129 -10.98 -1.24 -4.06
C ALA A 129 -11.27 0.21 -4.46
N GLU A 130 -11.69 1.05 -3.52
CA GLU A 130 -11.91 2.50 -3.73
C GLU A 130 -10.62 3.22 -4.12
N ARG A 131 -9.50 2.90 -3.48
CA ARG A 131 -8.18 3.45 -3.85
C ARG A 131 -7.74 2.95 -5.22
N LEU A 132 -7.95 1.67 -5.52
CA LEU A 132 -7.63 1.06 -6.81
C LEU A 132 -8.43 1.70 -7.95
N ALA A 133 -9.71 2.00 -7.73
CA ALA A 133 -10.55 2.67 -8.71
C ALA A 133 -10.14 4.12 -9.01
N ARG A 134 -9.34 4.74 -8.13
CA ARG A 134 -8.74 6.06 -8.35
C ARG A 134 -7.47 5.98 -9.17
N THR A 135 -6.71 4.89 -9.06
CA THR A 135 -5.40 4.74 -9.70
C THR A 135 -5.42 3.87 -10.95
N GLY A 136 -6.40 2.98 -11.12
CA GLY A 136 -6.65 2.21 -12.35
C GLY A 136 -5.61 1.12 -12.65
N ARG A 137 -4.99 0.53 -11.61
CA ARG A 137 -3.76 -0.28 -11.73
C ARG A 137 -4.05 -1.74 -12.05
N PRO A 138 -3.74 -2.25 -13.26
CA PRO A 138 -4.15 -3.60 -13.65
C PRO A 138 -3.43 -4.72 -12.87
N THR A 139 -2.15 -4.55 -12.55
CA THR A 139 -1.33 -5.53 -11.80
C THR A 139 -1.73 -5.65 -10.32
N TRP A 140 -2.63 -4.78 -9.86
CA TRP A 140 -3.14 -4.67 -8.50
C TRP A 140 -4.57 -5.20 -8.36
N VAL A 141 -5.19 -5.64 -9.44
CA VAL A 141 -6.51 -6.26 -9.39
C VAL A 141 -6.36 -7.70 -8.84
N PRO A 142 -7.01 -8.06 -7.72
CA PRO A 142 -7.04 -9.44 -7.25
C PRO A 142 -7.59 -10.37 -8.35
N ALA A 143 -7.01 -11.55 -8.50
CA ALA A 143 -7.46 -12.48 -9.52
C ALA A 143 -8.85 -13.07 -9.17
N THR A 144 -9.03 -13.46 -7.91
CA THR A 144 -10.23 -14.12 -7.38
C THR A 144 -10.43 -13.73 -5.90
N GLY A 145 -11.49 -14.24 -5.28
CA GLY A 145 -11.74 -14.11 -3.84
C GLY A 145 -12.53 -12.86 -3.43
N PRO A 146 -12.81 -12.70 -2.13
CA PRO A 146 -13.61 -11.58 -1.61
C PRO A 146 -13.06 -10.20 -1.98
N ALA A 147 -11.73 -10.04 -2.00
CA ALA A 147 -11.10 -8.81 -2.44
C ALA A 147 -11.43 -8.46 -3.90
N ARG A 148 -11.56 -9.47 -4.78
CA ARG A 148 -11.99 -9.27 -6.17
C ARG A 148 -13.45 -8.81 -6.24
N GLU A 149 -14.34 -9.42 -5.47
CA GLU A 149 -15.76 -9.05 -5.44
C GLU A 149 -15.96 -7.58 -5.04
N TRP A 150 -15.16 -7.07 -4.09
CA TRP A 150 -15.16 -5.66 -3.73
C TRP A 150 -14.65 -4.75 -4.85
N VAL A 151 -13.60 -5.15 -5.57
CA VAL A 151 -13.12 -4.42 -6.76
C VAL A 151 -14.21 -4.34 -7.82
N ASP A 152 -14.84 -5.47 -8.16
CA ASP A 152 -15.90 -5.50 -9.18
C ASP A 152 -17.08 -4.60 -8.77
N ARG A 153 -17.50 -4.65 -7.50
CA ARG A 153 -18.57 -3.81 -6.96
C ARG A 153 -18.25 -2.31 -7.06
N VAL A 154 -17.11 -1.88 -6.52
CA VAL A 154 -16.73 -0.46 -6.49
C VAL A 154 -16.58 0.10 -7.90
N PHE A 155 -15.98 -0.66 -8.82
CA PHE A 155 -15.85 -0.23 -10.21
C PHE A 155 -17.22 -0.13 -10.90
N HIS A 156 -18.11 -1.10 -10.68
CA HIS A 156 -19.48 -1.06 -11.18
C HIS A 156 -20.25 0.18 -10.68
N GLU A 157 -20.20 0.45 -9.38
CA GLU A 157 -20.85 1.63 -8.77
C GLU A 157 -20.32 2.95 -9.31
N LEU A 158 -19.03 3.00 -9.66
CA LEU A 158 -18.41 4.18 -10.29
C LEU A 158 -18.62 4.25 -11.81
N GLY A 159 -19.30 3.28 -12.42
CA GLY A 159 -19.48 3.19 -13.87
C GLY A 159 -18.16 3.02 -14.64
N LYS A 160 -17.14 2.44 -14.00
CA LYS A 160 -15.81 2.22 -14.59
C LYS A 160 -15.61 0.74 -14.94
N PRO A 161 -14.93 0.41 -16.05
CA PRO A 161 -14.52 -0.96 -16.30
C PRO A 161 -13.39 -1.36 -15.34
N VAL A 162 -13.45 -2.59 -14.83
CA VAL A 162 -12.35 -3.18 -14.05
C VAL A 162 -11.15 -3.38 -14.98
N PRO A 163 -9.93 -2.92 -14.62
CA PRO A 163 -8.75 -3.15 -15.42
C PRO A 163 -8.48 -4.65 -15.59
N VAL A 164 -8.16 -5.08 -16.81
CA VAL A 164 -7.85 -6.49 -17.08
C VAL A 164 -6.55 -6.87 -16.38
N SER A 165 -6.61 -7.85 -15.48
CA SER A 165 -5.41 -8.32 -14.77
C SER A 165 -4.45 -8.99 -15.77
N LEU A 166 -3.19 -8.54 -15.81
CA LEU A 166 -2.20 -9.03 -16.79
C LEU A 166 -1.77 -10.49 -16.57
N LYS A 167 -2.27 -11.19 -15.54
CA LYS A 167 -1.89 -12.58 -15.23
C LYS A 167 -2.58 -13.66 -16.09
N GLU A 168 -3.54 -13.31 -16.94
CA GLU A 168 -4.26 -14.31 -17.77
C GLU A 168 -3.56 -14.67 -19.10
N ASN A 169 -2.43 -14.03 -19.46
CA ASN A 169 -1.75 -14.27 -20.75
C ASN A 169 -0.51 -15.19 -20.68
N SER A 170 -0.45 -16.12 -19.72
CA SER A 170 0.63 -17.13 -19.67
C SER A 170 0.09 -18.55 -19.67
N VAL A 171 -0.68 -18.90 -20.71
CA VAL A 171 -0.83 -20.28 -21.19
C VAL A 171 -0.86 -20.24 -22.72
N VAL A 172 0.33 -20.36 -23.33
CA VAL A 172 0.52 -20.92 -24.68
C VAL A 172 1.78 -21.77 -24.64
#